data_AF-A0A1V6AFT6-F1
#
_entry.id   AF-A0A1V6AFT6-F1
#
_cell.length_a   1.000
_cell.length_b   1.000
_cell.length_c   1.000
_cell.angle_alpha   90.00
_cell.angle_beta   90.00
_cell.angle_gamma   90.00
#
_symmetry.space_group_name_H-M   'P 1'
#
loop_
_entity.id
_entity.type
_entity.pdbx_description
1 polymer ?
#
loop_
_entity_poly.entity_id
_entity_poly.type
_entity_poly.pdbx_seq_one_letter_code
_entity_poly.pdbx_strand_id
1 'polypeptide(L)'
;MVCGKEDAMCGRFLNLEEREIFPSDLVEIETIQGTMDKIWGVVNKYNNTTLINARSETVNELPMFKYMKPCIIPAIGYFEWDKDKKKYLFTKPDRSIMHMAGVYKDDRFVIITKEAYEEFVPIHYRMPFIISIEDIPAWLKEKKLCSRQEEYLYKKA
;
A
#
# COMPACT_ATOMS: atom_id res chain seq x y z
N MET A 1 -9.42 3.03 18.71
CA MET A 1 -8.81 1.69 18.51
C MET A 1 -7.56 1.89 17.66
N VAL A 2 -6.50 1.16 17.97
CA VAL A 2 -5.12 1.66 18.13
C VAL A 2 -4.43 2.07 16.82
N CYS A 3 -3.70 3.18 16.92
CA CYS A 3 -2.77 3.73 15.95
C CYS A 3 -1.59 2.77 15.69
N GLY A 4 -1.48 2.28 14.44
CA GLY A 4 -0.27 2.35 13.62
C GLY A 4 1.03 1.67 14.06
N LYS A 5 0.98 0.57 14.83
CA LYS A 5 2.20 -0.20 15.17
C LYS A 5 2.34 -1.55 14.44
N GLU A 6 1.41 -1.87 13.55
CA GLU A 6 1.31 -3.20 12.91
C GLU A 6 1.19 -3.06 11.38
N ASP A 7 1.70 -1.99 10.80
CA ASP A 7 1.76 -1.78 9.35
C ASP A 7 3.12 -1.18 8.98
N ALA A 8 3.85 -1.84 8.07
CA ALA A 8 5.08 -1.31 7.50
C ALA A 8 5.26 -1.83 6.07
N MET A 9 5.97 -1.06 5.25
CA MET A 9 6.42 -1.50 3.93
C MET A 9 7.94 -1.62 3.91
N CYS A 10 8.46 -2.43 2.99
CA CYS A 10 9.89 -2.46 2.67
C CYS A 10 10.10 -1.72 1.35
N GLY A 11 10.47 -0.44 1.42
CA GLY A 11 10.65 0.40 0.24
C GLY A 11 12.06 0.32 -0.35
N ARG A 12 12.17 0.57 -1.67
CA ARG A 12 13.44 0.87 -2.33
C ARG A 12 13.28 2.19 -3.08
N PHE A 13 14.01 3.21 -2.65
CA PHE A 13 14.14 4.47 -3.38
C PHE A 13 15.16 4.28 -4.50
N LEU A 14 15.04 5.04 -5.58
CA LEU A 14 15.92 4.93 -6.76
C LEU A 14 17.42 5.14 -6.45
N ASN A 15 17.77 5.56 -5.22
CA ASN A 15 19.10 5.44 -4.62
C ASN A 15 18.97 5.19 -3.09
N LEU A 16 19.76 4.25 -2.54
CA LEU A 16 19.97 3.92 -1.10
C LEU A 16 19.05 2.90 -0.41
N GLU A 17 19.61 2.35 0.68
CA GLU A 17 19.42 1.06 1.38
C GLU A 17 17.99 0.59 1.68
N GLU A 18 17.81 -0.74 1.75
CA GLU A 18 16.57 -1.38 2.23
C GLU A 18 16.25 -0.88 3.64
N ARG A 19 15.13 -0.16 3.80
CA ARG A 19 14.64 0.26 5.11
C ARG A 19 13.17 -0.08 5.29
N GLU A 20 12.78 -0.25 6.53
CA GLU A 20 11.36 -0.27 6.90
C GLU A 20 10.79 1.15 6.80
N ILE A 21 9.61 1.23 6.19
CA ILE A 21 8.85 2.45 6.03
C ILE A 21 7.59 2.30 6.87
N PHE A 22 7.30 3.30 7.70
CA PHE A 22 6.17 3.29 8.62
C PHE A 22 5.15 4.38 8.26
N PRO A 23 3.90 4.26 8.75
CA PRO A 23 2.96 5.35 8.74
C PRO A 23 3.57 6.66 9.26
N SER A 24 3.25 7.77 8.59
CA SER A 24 3.79 9.12 8.79
C SER A 24 5.18 9.38 8.21
N ASP A 25 5.86 8.37 7.65
CA ASP A 25 7.09 8.60 6.90
C ASP A 25 6.81 9.33 5.58
N LEU A 26 7.81 10.08 5.13
CA LEU A 26 7.87 10.61 3.77
C LEU A 26 8.30 9.49 2.80
N VAL A 27 7.53 9.29 1.74
CA VAL A 27 7.69 8.22 0.76
C VAL A 27 7.57 8.80 -0.65
N GLU A 28 8.47 8.37 -1.54
CA GLU A 28 8.40 8.68 -2.96
C GLU A 28 7.29 7.80 -3.57
N ILE A 29 6.29 8.45 -4.16
CA ILE A 29 5.20 7.80 -4.87
C ILE A 29 5.30 8.14 -6.36
N GLU A 30 4.84 7.22 -7.21
CA GLU A 30 4.73 7.43 -8.64
C GLU A 30 3.32 7.90 -9.01
N THR A 31 3.22 8.92 -9.87
CA THR A 31 1.95 9.48 -10.34
C THR A 31 1.99 9.65 -11.85
N ILE A 32 0.84 9.99 -12.45
CA ILE A 32 0.81 10.33 -13.89
C ILE A 32 1.64 11.58 -14.24
N GLN A 33 1.99 12.41 -13.26
CA GLN A 33 2.83 13.60 -13.43
C GLN A 33 4.32 13.35 -13.14
N GLY A 34 4.72 12.11 -12.82
CA GLY A 34 6.07 11.75 -12.35
C GLY A 34 6.10 11.40 -10.86
N THR A 35 7.29 11.31 -10.29
CA THR A 35 7.46 10.98 -8.86
C THR A 35 7.23 12.19 -7.97
N MET A 36 6.72 11.94 -6.76
CA MET A 36 6.48 12.96 -5.74
C MET A 36 6.70 12.37 -4.35
N ASP A 37 7.25 13.16 -3.43
CA ASP A 37 7.30 12.79 -2.02
C ASP A 37 5.98 13.11 -1.32
N LYS A 38 5.43 12.14 -0.59
CA LYS A 38 4.19 12.26 0.20
C LYS A 38 4.31 11.55 1.54
N ILE A 39 3.58 12.03 2.53
CA ILE A 39 3.48 11.42 3.86
C ILE A 39 2.48 10.27 3.81
N TRP A 40 2.87 9.10 4.30
CA TRP A 40 1.96 7.96 4.40
C TRP A 40 0.95 8.16 5.54
N GLY A 41 -0.31 8.33 5.17
CA GLY A 41 -1.43 8.40 6.11
C GLY A 41 -2.12 9.76 6.12
N VAL A 42 -3.44 9.70 6.19
CA VAL A 42 -4.33 10.87 6.24
C VAL A 42 -4.91 10.98 7.65
N VAL A 43 -4.71 12.13 8.29
CA VAL A 43 -5.26 12.37 9.62
C VAL A 43 -6.73 12.70 9.52
N ASN A 44 -7.57 11.89 10.15
CA ASN A 44 -8.97 12.22 10.34
C ASN A 44 -9.11 13.31 11.41
N LYS A 45 -9.54 14.52 10.98
CA LYS A 45 -9.62 15.71 11.84
C LYS A 45 -10.61 15.57 13.01
N TYR A 46 -11.59 14.67 12.92
CA TYR A 46 -12.64 14.53 13.93
C TYR A 46 -12.22 13.71 15.15
N ASN A 47 -11.37 12.71 14.96
CA ASN A 47 -10.97 11.75 16.00
C ASN A 47 -9.45 11.58 16.13
N ASN A 48 -8.68 12.38 15.37
CA ASN A 48 -7.23 12.36 15.32
C ASN A 48 -6.62 10.99 14.97
N THR A 49 -7.38 10.11 14.32
CA THR A 49 -6.87 8.81 13.87
C THR A 49 -6.22 8.95 12.50
N THR A 50 -5.03 8.38 12.33
CA THR A 50 -4.38 8.28 11.02
C THR A 50 -4.97 7.10 10.24
N LEU A 51 -5.52 7.40 9.07
CA LEU A 51 -5.98 6.43 8.10
C LEU A 51 -4.85 6.19 7.10
N ILE A 52 -4.32 4.97 7.09
CA ILE A 52 -3.16 4.60 6.28
C ILE A 52 -3.54 3.76 5.05
N ASN A 53 -4.73 3.14 5.11
CA ASN A 53 -5.25 2.22 4.12
C ASN A 53 -6.67 2.62 3.69
N ALA A 54 -6.99 2.38 2.42
CA ALA A 54 -8.33 2.45 1.84
C ALA A 54 -8.72 1.08 1.26
N ARG A 55 -10.00 0.72 1.34
CA ARG A 55 -10.50 -0.55 0.79
C ARG A 55 -10.83 -0.39 -0.69
N SER A 56 -10.30 -1.24 -1.57
CA SER A 56 -10.56 -1.19 -3.02
C SER A 56 -12.05 -1.22 -3.36
N GLU A 57 -12.84 -1.90 -2.54
CA GLU A 57 -14.28 -2.06 -2.67
C GLU A 57 -15.04 -0.74 -2.51
N THR A 58 -14.48 0.24 -1.80
CA THR A 58 -15.19 1.49 -1.43
C THR A 58 -14.41 2.77 -1.69
N VAL A 59 -13.14 2.67 -2.12
CA VAL A 59 -12.25 3.83 -2.36
C VAL A 59 -12.81 4.84 -3.37
N ASN A 60 -13.62 4.37 -4.33
CA ASN A 60 -14.26 5.20 -5.35
C ASN A 60 -15.60 5.81 -4.90
N GLU A 61 -16.16 5.31 -3.79
CA GLU A 61 -17.49 5.69 -3.30
C GLU A 61 -17.40 6.65 -2.12
N LEU A 62 -16.50 6.37 -1.17
CA LEU A 62 -16.35 7.15 0.05
C LEU A 62 -15.85 8.57 -0.26
N PRO A 63 -16.57 9.64 0.14
CA PRO A 63 -16.21 11.04 -0.19
C PRO A 63 -14.78 11.42 0.19
N MET A 64 -14.24 10.83 1.26
CA MET A 64 -12.89 11.08 1.73
C MET A 64 -11.79 10.62 0.74
N PHE A 65 -12.04 9.56 -0.04
CA PHE A 65 -11.07 8.97 -0.98
C PHE A 65 -11.45 9.20 -2.44
N LYS A 66 -12.75 9.39 -2.73
CA LYS A 66 -13.29 9.56 -4.09
C LYS A 66 -12.57 10.64 -4.88
N TYR A 67 -12.23 11.76 -4.24
CA TYR A 67 -11.56 12.90 -4.88
C TYR A 67 -10.02 12.88 -4.76
N MET A 68 -9.45 11.84 -4.15
CA MET A 68 -8.01 11.62 -4.15
C MET A 68 -7.55 11.07 -5.51
N LYS A 69 -6.33 11.42 -5.90
CA LYS A 69 -5.72 11.06 -7.17
C LYS A 69 -5.00 9.70 -7.06
N PRO A 70 -5.03 8.85 -8.10
CA PRO A 70 -4.25 7.61 -8.14
C PRO A 70 -2.73 7.84 -8.02
N CYS A 71 -2.05 6.92 -7.35
CA CYS A 71 -0.59 6.78 -7.33
C CYS A 71 -0.18 5.31 -7.19
N ILE A 72 1.11 5.06 -7.42
CA ILE A 72 1.77 3.78 -7.18
C ILE A 72 2.83 3.97 -6.09
N ILE A 73 2.93 2.99 -5.19
CA ILE A 73 3.95 2.90 -4.16
C ILE A 73 4.88 1.74 -4.52
N PRO A 74 6.09 2.01 -5.03
CA PRO A 74 7.08 0.98 -5.30
C PRO A 74 7.69 0.46 -3.99
N ALA A 75 7.74 -0.87 -3.83
CA ALA A 75 8.32 -1.53 -2.67
C ALA A 75 8.92 -2.89 -3.06
N ILE A 76 9.92 -3.38 -2.34
CA ILE A 76 10.43 -4.76 -2.53
C ILE A 76 9.63 -5.79 -1.73
N GLY A 77 8.79 -5.31 -0.80
CA GLY A 77 7.90 -6.13 -0.01
C GLY A 77 7.05 -5.29 0.94
N TYR A 78 6.14 -5.95 1.65
CA TYR A 78 5.36 -5.35 2.73
C TYR A 78 5.35 -6.27 3.96
N PHE A 79 5.18 -5.69 5.13
CA PHE A 79 5.09 -6.44 6.37
C PHE A 79 3.64 -6.60 6.81
N GLU A 80 3.33 -7.76 7.37
CA GLU A 80 2.05 -8.06 8.00
C GLU A 80 2.29 -8.79 9.32
N TRP A 81 1.35 -8.67 10.25
CA TRP A 81 1.42 -9.28 11.57
C TRP A 81 0.28 -10.27 11.73
N ASP A 82 0.60 -11.49 12.20
CA ASP A 82 -0.44 -12.45 12.57
C ASP A 82 -1.16 -12.01 13.86
N LYS A 83 -2.23 -12.73 14.21
CA LYS A 83 -2.99 -12.53 15.47
C LYS A 83 -2.14 -12.64 16.75
N ASP A 84 -1.00 -13.33 16.67
CA ASP A 84 -0.04 -13.49 17.77
C ASP A 84 1.08 -12.42 17.72
N LYS A 85 0.91 -11.40 16.86
CA LYS A 85 1.87 -10.31 16.60
C LYS A 85 3.21 -10.77 16.04
N LYS A 86 3.28 -11.94 15.41
CA LYS A 86 4.46 -12.36 14.67
C LYS A 86 4.50 -11.61 13.34
N LYS A 87 5.64 -10.99 13.07
CA LYS A 87 5.88 -10.21 11.86
C LYS A 87 6.27 -11.13 10.71
N TYR A 88 5.69 -10.89 9.55
CA TYR A 88 5.97 -11.58 8.30
C TYR A 88 6.31 -10.55 7.22
N LEU A 89 7.30 -10.87 6.39
CA LEU A 89 7.65 -10.11 5.20
C LEU A 89 7.11 -10.85 3.98
N PHE A 90 6.26 -10.17 3.20
CA PHE A 90 5.75 -10.60 1.91
C PHE A 90 6.59 -9.99 0.79
N THR A 91 7.04 -10.81 -0.16
CA THR A 91 7.83 -10.38 -1.34
C THR A 91 7.40 -11.13 -2.58
N LYS A 92 7.77 -10.62 -3.77
CA LYS A 92 7.74 -11.42 -4.99
C LYS A 92 8.82 -12.52 -4.96
N PRO A 93 8.60 -13.69 -5.59
CA PRO A 93 9.59 -14.77 -5.65
C PRO A 93 10.93 -14.34 -6.24
N ASP A 94 10.89 -13.49 -7.27
CA ASP A 94 12.07 -12.96 -7.97
C ASP A 94 12.69 -11.73 -7.29
N ARG A 95 12.14 -11.29 -6.15
CA ARG A 95 12.51 -10.05 -5.43
C ARG A 95 12.42 -8.78 -6.29
N SER A 96 11.62 -8.81 -7.36
CA SER A 96 11.33 -7.62 -8.15
C SER A 96 10.47 -6.63 -7.37
N ILE A 97 10.39 -5.40 -7.89
CA ILE A 97 9.57 -4.35 -7.30
C ILE A 97 8.08 -4.74 -7.39
N MET A 98 7.42 -4.64 -6.25
CA MET A 98 5.98 -4.67 -6.10
C MET A 98 5.44 -3.24 -6.26
N HIS A 99 4.38 -3.10 -7.05
CA HIS A 99 3.71 -1.82 -7.26
C HIS A 99 2.39 -1.87 -6.49
N MET A 100 2.31 -1.20 -5.35
CA MET A 100 1.08 -1.10 -4.59
C MET A 100 0.26 0.08 -5.08
N ALA A 101 -1.04 -0.14 -5.28
CA ALA A 101 -1.97 0.93 -5.58
C ALA A 101 -2.16 1.84 -4.37
N GLY A 102 -2.19 3.15 -4.57
CA GLY A 102 -2.56 4.11 -3.54
C GLY A 102 -3.35 5.28 -4.10
N VAL A 103 -3.90 6.10 -3.22
CA VAL A 103 -4.46 7.40 -3.58
C VAL A 103 -3.85 8.50 -2.73
N TYR A 104 -3.65 9.66 -3.32
CA TYR A 104 -3.04 10.81 -2.67
C TYR A 104 -3.85 12.08 -2.83
N LYS A 105 -3.68 13.00 -1.88
CA LYS A 105 -4.19 14.36 -1.91
C LYS A 105 -3.31 15.24 -1.04
N ASP A 106 -3.08 16.46 -1.49
CA ASP A 106 -2.21 17.43 -0.83
C ASP A 106 -0.80 16.82 -0.63
N ASP A 107 -0.32 16.74 0.61
CA ASP A 107 0.98 16.17 1.00
C ASP A 107 0.90 14.70 1.41
N ARG A 108 -0.26 14.04 1.30
CA ARG A 108 -0.51 12.72 1.92
C ARG A 108 -1.03 11.68 0.95
N PHE A 109 -0.75 10.42 1.25
CA PHE A 109 -1.30 9.27 0.53
C PHE A 109 -1.77 8.15 1.47
N VAL A 110 -2.56 7.24 0.93
CA VAL A 110 -2.94 5.97 1.56
C VAL A 110 -2.78 4.83 0.57
N ILE A 111 -2.51 3.63 1.08
CA ILE A 111 -2.43 2.42 0.26
C ILE A 111 -3.83 1.84 0.08
N ILE A 112 -4.13 1.32 -1.10
CA ILE A 112 -5.35 0.56 -1.32
C ILE A 112 -5.10 -0.89 -0.93
N THR A 113 -6.04 -1.48 -0.21
CA THR A 113 -6.03 -2.88 0.21
C THR A 113 -7.21 -3.61 -0.41
N LYS A 114 -7.06 -4.93 -0.59
CA LYS A 114 -8.12 -5.88 -0.99
C LYS A 114 -8.19 -7.04 -0.01
N GLU A 115 -9.18 -7.91 -0.19
CA GLU A 115 -9.21 -9.21 0.49
C GLU A 115 -7.95 -10.01 0.16
N ALA A 116 -7.37 -10.63 1.20
CA ALA A 116 -6.20 -11.48 1.03
C ALA A 116 -6.55 -12.78 0.29
N TYR A 117 -5.57 -13.39 -0.38
CA TYR A 117 -5.75 -14.75 -0.88
C TYR A 117 -5.97 -15.72 0.27
N GLU A 118 -6.69 -16.82 0.02
CA GLU A 118 -7.04 -17.81 1.04
C GLU A 118 -5.80 -18.31 1.80
N GLU A 119 -4.67 -18.47 1.11
CA GLU A 119 -3.40 -18.90 1.71
C GLU A 119 -2.77 -17.89 2.69
N PHE A 120 -3.14 -16.60 2.61
CA PHE A 120 -2.60 -15.53 3.46
C PHE A 120 -3.53 -15.15 4.62
N VAL A 121 -4.80 -15.54 4.57
CA VAL A 121 -5.80 -15.30 5.62
C VAL A 121 -5.33 -15.73 7.02
N PRO A 122 -4.58 -16.84 7.22
CA PRO A 122 -4.05 -17.18 8.53
C PRO A 122 -3.10 -16.12 9.14
N ILE A 123 -2.48 -15.28 8.32
CA ILE A 123 -1.66 -14.14 8.74
C ILE A 123 -2.56 -12.91 8.87
N HIS A 124 -3.18 -12.48 7.78
CA HIS A 124 -4.06 -11.31 7.79
C HIS A 124 -5.11 -11.39 6.66
N TYR A 125 -6.32 -10.88 6.92
CA TYR A 125 -7.46 -11.00 5.99
C TYR A 125 -7.47 -9.93 4.88
N ARG A 126 -6.56 -8.95 4.96
CA ARG A 126 -6.35 -7.94 3.92
C ARG A 126 -4.91 -8.00 3.45
N MET A 127 -4.70 -7.59 2.21
CA MET A 127 -3.38 -7.37 1.63
C MET A 127 -3.39 -6.06 0.83
N PRO A 128 -2.23 -5.44 0.58
CA PRO A 128 -2.12 -4.36 -0.38
C PRO A 128 -2.63 -4.78 -1.76
N PHE A 129 -3.23 -3.83 -2.47
CA PHE A 129 -3.63 -4.04 -3.85
C PHE A 129 -2.40 -3.91 -4.74
N ILE A 130 -1.74 -5.03 -5.00
CA ILE A 130 -0.60 -5.10 -5.93
C ILE A 130 -1.13 -5.02 -7.37
N ILE A 131 -0.52 -4.15 -8.18
CA ILE A 131 -0.83 -3.91 -9.58
C ILE A 131 0.35 -4.38 -10.44
N SER A 132 0.06 -5.07 -11.55
CA SER A 132 1.08 -5.45 -12.52
C SER A 132 1.52 -4.24 -13.36
N ILE A 133 2.74 -4.25 -13.88
CA ILE A 133 3.28 -3.09 -14.62
C ILE A 133 2.37 -2.69 -15.80
N GLU A 134 1.73 -3.68 -16.44
CA GLU A 134 0.84 -3.47 -17.59
C GLU A 134 -0.46 -2.75 -17.21
N ASP A 135 -0.91 -2.87 -15.96
CA ASP A 135 -2.16 -2.30 -15.47
C ASP A 135 -1.96 -0.94 -14.77
N ILE A 136 -0.71 -0.51 -14.54
CA ILE A 136 -0.38 0.81 -13.97
C ILE A 136 -1.03 1.95 -14.78
N PRO A 137 -0.97 1.99 -16.13
CA PRO A 137 -1.61 3.06 -16.88
C PRO A 137 -3.12 3.14 -16.65
N ALA A 138 -3.81 1.99 -16.59
CA ALA A 138 -5.25 1.95 -16.33
C ALA A 138 -5.58 2.49 -14.94
N TRP A 139 -4.75 2.18 -13.94
CA TRP A 139 -4.90 2.76 -12.60
C TRP A 139 -4.65 4.27 -12.58
N LEU A 140 -3.51 4.72 -13.10
CA LEU A 140 -3.10 6.13 -13.01
C LEU A 140 -3.96 7.07 -13.86
N LYS A 141 -4.50 6.61 -14.99
CA LYS A 141 -5.31 7.43 -15.92
C LYS A 141 -6.80 7.30 -15.68
N GLU A 142 -7.28 6.08 -15.43
CA GLU A 142 -8.70 5.75 -15.46
C GLU A 142 -9.24 5.39 -14.06
N LYS A 143 -8.37 5.37 -13.04
CA LYS A 143 -8.72 4.93 -11.67
C LYS A 143 -9.34 3.53 -11.66
N LYS A 144 -8.91 2.69 -12.61
CA LYS A 144 -9.39 1.32 -12.79
C LYS A 144 -8.43 0.35 -12.12
N LEU A 145 -8.92 -0.38 -11.13
CA LEU A 145 -8.18 -1.44 -10.45
C LEU A 145 -8.42 -2.77 -11.18
N CYS A 146 -7.36 -3.34 -11.73
CA CYS A 146 -7.36 -4.68 -12.30
C CYS A 146 -6.62 -5.61 -11.34
N SER A 147 -7.33 -6.58 -10.74
CA SER A 147 -6.68 -7.56 -9.88
C SER A 147 -6.20 -8.72 -10.74
N ARG A 148 -4.90 -9.02 -10.63
CA ARG A 148 -4.33 -10.28 -11.11
C ARG A 148 -3.93 -11.12 -9.90
N GLN A 149 -4.01 -12.44 -10.04
CA GLN A 149 -3.38 -13.33 -9.09
C GLN A 149 -1.90 -13.40 -9.46
N GLU A 150 -1.04 -13.02 -8.52
CA GLU A 150 0.42 -13.17 -8.63
C GLU A 150 0.90 -14.10 -7.52
N GLU A 151 2.04 -14.73 -7.73
CA GLU A 151 2.69 -15.53 -6.72
C GLU A 151 3.46 -14.63 -5.75
N TYR A 152 3.35 -14.93 -4.45
CA TYR A 152 4.11 -14.25 -3.41
C TYR A 152 4.74 -15.25 -2.46
N LEU A 153 5.88 -14.87 -1.91
CA LEU A 153 6.51 -15.58 -0.80
C LEU A 153 6.30 -14.77 0.47
N TYR A 154 6.12 -15.45 1.60
CA TYR A 154 6.22 -14.82 2.91
C TYR A 154 7.18 -15.58 3.81
N LYS A 155 7.90 -14.85 4.65
CA LYS A 155 8.79 -15.41 5.68
C LYS A 155 8.60 -14.65 6.98
N LYS A 156 8.78 -15.35 8.11
CA LYS A 156 8.84 -14.69 9.41
C LYS A 156 10.04 -13.74 9.42
N ALA A 157 9.81 -12.49 9.83
CA ALA A 157 10.82 -11.43 9.92
C ALA A 157 11.41 -11.35 11.34
#